data_AF-A0A420CPJ6-F1
#
_entry.id   AF-A0A420CPJ6-F1
#
_cell.length_a   1.000
_cell.length_b   1.000
_cell.length_c   1.000
_cell.angle_alpha   90.00
_cell.angle_beta   90.00
_cell.angle_gamma   90.00
#
_symmetry.space_group_name_H-M   'P 1'
#
loop_
_entity.id
_entity.type
_entity.pdbx_description
1 polymer ?
#
loop_
_entity_poly.entity_id
_entity_poly.type
_entity_poly.pdbx_seq_one_letter_code
_entity_poly.pdbx_strand_id
1 'polypeptide(L)'
;MKNIFSIINILMASLFFGQNLDSPDYKETKIERGSTFKKYKNGKLDSIVVMMYAVNYGNALIFARQDNEIKITNAADENSVIKIELKNKKQVRTFFYKNKPAIVVESIDFDINQLPKNTTITRSLSNNMIQNVSIKTNYEVFGDDNPDKTFKLFYGLNIRPDLDNLDSIFESIGDFFSEEDALLKLFYASYAEKLAPKALTYLKTNESGIISDGITLDYQNKNAQEINSYNIYKNGKIIKSGKATLADFQKIYQDYIIRLQE
;
A
#
# COMPACT_ATOMS: atom_id res chain seq x y z
N MET A 1 -20.07 28.95 -3.90
CA MET A 1 -18.59 28.98 -3.94
C MET A 1 -17.93 29.67 -2.75
N LYS A 2 -18.45 30.79 -2.20
CA LYS A 2 -17.89 31.42 -0.98
C LYS A 2 -17.96 30.55 0.29
N ASN A 3 -19.00 29.71 0.43
CA ASN A 3 -19.22 28.96 1.67
C ASN A 3 -18.35 27.70 1.83
N ILE A 4 -17.83 27.13 0.74
CA ILE A 4 -16.96 25.93 0.79
C ILE A 4 -15.55 26.30 1.30
N PHE A 5 -15.04 27.46 0.87
CA PHE A 5 -13.78 28.01 1.39
C PHE A 5 -13.88 28.39 2.87
N SER A 6 -15.05 28.82 3.35
CA SER A 6 -15.28 29.09 4.78
C SER A 6 -15.30 27.81 5.61
N ILE A 7 -15.88 26.71 5.12
CA ILE A 7 -15.92 25.43 5.85
C ILE A 7 -14.54 24.79 5.95
N ILE A 8 -13.72 24.86 4.89
CA ILE A 8 -12.32 24.38 4.92
C ILE A 8 -11.47 25.22 5.88
N ASN A 9 -11.64 26.55 5.89
CA ASN A 9 -10.94 27.42 6.85
C ASN A 9 -11.40 27.19 8.30
N ILE A 10 -12.67 26.84 8.54
CA ILE A 10 -13.19 26.56 9.89
C ILE A 10 -12.74 25.18 10.39
N LEU A 11 -12.67 24.16 9.53
CA LEU A 11 -12.12 22.84 9.89
C LEU A 11 -10.61 22.91 10.15
N MET A 12 -9.87 23.64 9.31
CA MET A 12 -8.45 23.93 9.53
C MET A 12 -8.27 24.74 10.82
N ALA A 13 -9.08 25.78 11.04
CA ALA A 13 -9.06 26.51 12.31
C ALA A 13 -9.35 25.58 13.50
N SER A 14 -10.31 24.65 13.45
CA SER A 14 -10.53 23.73 14.58
C SER A 14 -9.41 22.69 14.79
N LEU A 15 -8.64 22.37 13.75
CA LEU A 15 -7.46 21.50 13.84
C LEU A 15 -6.20 22.25 14.32
N PHE A 16 -6.11 23.56 14.05
CA PHE A 16 -4.97 24.42 14.42
C PHE A 16 -5.19 25.30 15.66
N PHE A 17 -6.43 25.64 16.02
CA PHE A 17 -6.76 26.43 17.22
C PHE A 17 -6.67 25.52 18.45
N GLY A 18 -5.47 25.49 19.00
CA GLY A 18 -5.10 24.69 20.18
C GLY A 18 -3.76 23.99 20.01
N GLN A 19 -3.23 23.91 18.79
CA GLN A 19 -1.89 23.38 18.56
C GLN A 19 -0.89 24.52 18.63
N ASN A 20 -0.08 24.50 19.69
CA ASN A 20 1.04 25.41 19.81
C ASN A 20 2.06 24.99 18.72
N LEU A 21 2.07 25.70 17.59
CA LEU A 21 2.93 25.38 16.43
C LEU A 21 4.42 25.41 16.78
N ASP A 22 4.77 26.09 17.88
CA ASP A 22 6.10 26.15 18.47
C ASP A 22 6.38 25.01 19.49
N SER A 23 5.44 24.08 19.67
CA SER A 23 5.64 22.91 20.53
C SER A 23 6.64 21.94 19.90
N PRO A 24 7.61 21.39 20.66
CA PRO A 24 8.49 20.33 20.17
C PRO A 24 7.73 19.07 19.74
N ASP A 25 6.49 18.92 20.21
CA ASP A 25 5.61 17.80 19.87
C ASP A 25 4.92 17.96 18.50
N TYR A 26 5.18 19.05 17.77
CA TYR A 26 4.62 19.31 16.45
C TYR A 26 5.70 19.63 15.43
N LYS A 27 5.64 18.99 14.27
CA LYS A 27 6.60 19.21 13.18
C LYS A 27 5.89 19.35 11.84
N GLU A 28 6.03 20.52 11.22
CA GLU A 28 5.72 20.71 9.81
C GLU A 28 6.94 20.34 8.95
N THR A 29 6.71 19.67 7.82
CA THR A 29 7.70 19.44 6.77
C THR A 29 7.04 19.75 5.43
N LYS A 30 7.60 20.70 4.68
CA LYS A 30 7.16 20.98 3.32
C LYS A 30 7.63 19.86 2.39
N ILE A 31 6.75 19.44 1.49
CA ILE A 31 7.04 18.43 0.47
C ILE A 31 6.54 18.96 -0.88
N GLU A 32 7.01 18.39 -1.97
CA GLU A 32 6.54 18.75 -3.30
C GLU A 32 5.03 18.52 -3.39
N ARG A 33 4.30 19.57 -3.77
CA ARG A 33 2.82 19.60 -3.87
C ARG A 33 2.10 19.42 -2.53
N GLY A 34 2.74 19.70 -1.39
CA GLY A 34 2.08 19.52 -0.09
C GLY A 34 2.85 20.00 1.14
N SER A 35 2.27 19.68 2.30
CA SER A 35 2.92 19.76 3.61
C SER A 35 2.53 18.55 4.44
N THR A 36 3.45 18.04 5.23
CA THR A 36 3.20 17.01 6.24
C THR A 36 3.30 17.61 7.63
N PHE A 37 2.34 17.31 8.48
CA PHE A 37 2.29 17.72 9.87
C PHE A 37 2.29 16.48 10.75
N LYS A 38 3.30 16.36 11.60
CA LYS A 38 3.45 15.24 12.54
C LYS A 38 3.23 15.75 13.95
N LYS A 39 2.42 15.01 14.71
CA LYS A 39 2.21 15.27 16.14
C LYS A 39 2.75 14.09 16.94
N TYR A 40 3.52 14.40 17.97
CA TYR A 40 4.08 13.44 18.90
C TYR A 40 3.38 13.54 20.26
N LYS A 41 3.28 12.42 20.97
CA LYS A 41 2.76 12.34 22.34
C LYS A 41 3.65 11.38 23.11
N ASN A 42 4.24 11.84 24.21
CA ASN A 42 5.18 11.07 25.01
C ASN A 42 6.34 10.48 24.17
N GLY A 43 6.86 11.25 23.21
CA GLY A 43 7.95 10.85 22.33
C GLY A 43 7.59 9.85 21.22
N LYS A 44 6.30 9.53 21.02
CA LYS A 44 5.81 8.65 19.96
C LYS A 44 4.93 9.40 18.97
N LEU A 45 5.00 9.08 17.68
CA LEU A 45 4.09 9.64 16.68
C LEU A 45 2.64 9.24 16.98
N ASP A 46 1.78 10.25 17.11
CA ASP A 46 0.36 10.15 17.50
C ASP A 46 -0.57 10.35 16.28
N SER A 47 -0.25 11.32 15.44
CA SER A 47 -0.98 11.59 14.20
C SER A 47 -0.12 12.20 13.11
N ILE A 48 -0.50 11.96 11.86
CA ILE A 48 0.07 12.62 10.67
C ILE A 48 -1.08 13.25 9.88
N VAL A 49 -0.91 14.50 9.45
CA VAL A 49 -1.78 15.13 8.46
C VAL A 49 -0.93 15.47 7.24
N VAL A 50 -1.31 14.94 6.08
CA VAL A 50 -0.64 15.24 4.80
C VAL A 50 -1.57 16.09 3.97
N MET A 51 -1.24 17.37 3.85
CA MET A 51 -1.93 18.32 3.00
C MET A 51 -1.39 18.24 1.57
N MET A 52 -2.31 18.18 0.61
CA MET A 52 -2.01 18.15 -0.82
C MET A 52 -2.53 19.42 -1.47
N TYR A 53 -1.66 20.11 -2.19
CA TYR A 53 -1.96 21.31 -2.96
C TYR A 53 -2.06 20.95 -4.44
N ALA A 54 -3.24 21.12 -5.02
CA ALA A 54 -3.42 21.20 -6.47
C ALA A 54 -3.92 22.60 -6.83
N VAL A 55 -3.59 23.08 -8.03
CA VAL A 55 -3.77 24.46 -8.55
C VAL A 55 -5.11 25.11 -8.17
N ASN A 56 -6.20 24.34 -7.96
CA ASN A 56 -7.49 24.84 -7.48
C ASN A 56 -8.21 23.95 -6.44
N TYR A 57 -7.52 22.99 -5.80
CA TYR A 57 -8.16 22.05 -4.85
C TYR A 57 -7.19 21.66 -3.73
N GLY A 58 -7.61 21.84 -2.48
CA GLY A 58 -6.92 21.33 -1.30
C GLY A 58 -7.53 20.02 -0.85
N ASN A 59 -6.70 19.05 -0.48
CA ASN A 59 -7.13 17.82 0.18
C ASN A 59 -6.20 17.47 1.33
N ALA A 60 -6.66 16.68 2.28
CA ALA A 60 -5.84 16.19 3.38
C ALA A 60 -6.02 14.68 3.56
N LEU A 61 -4.92 13.98 3.75
CA LEU A 61 -4.89 12.62 4.28
C LEU A 61 -4.60 12.70 5.77
N ILE A 62 -5.40 12.00 6.57
CA ILE A 62 -5.31 12.02 8.03
C ILE A 62 -4.97 10.61 8.47
N PHE A 63 -3.86 10.47 9.19
CA PHE A 63 -3.39 9.23 9.76
C PHE A 63 -3.41 9.36 11.27
N ALA A 64 -4.02 8.39 11.94
CA ALA A 64 -4.11 8.38 13.40
C ALA A 64 -3.74 6.99 13.93
N ARG A 65 -2.93 6.98 14.97
CA ARG A 65 -2.68 5.79 15.77
C ARG A 65 -3.81 5.61 16.78
N GLN A 66 -4.45 4.45 16.78
CA GLN A 66 -5.42 4.02 17.79
C GLN A 66 -4.90 2.73 18.41
N ASP A 67 -5.27 2.36 19.63
CA ASP A 67 -4.64 1.28 20.43
C ASP A 67 -4.18 0.03 19.65
N ASN A 68 -5.03 -0.50 18.75
CA ASN A 68 -4.77 -1.71 17.96
C ASN A 68 -4.70 -1.52 16.42
N GLU A 69 -4.79 -0.28 15.92
CA GLU A 69 -4.75 -0.01 14.47
C GLU A 69 -4.11 1.34 14.13
N ILE A 70 -3.65 1.47 12.89
CA ILE A 70 -3.42 2.78 12.27
C ILE A 70 -4.58 2.99 11.31
N LYS A 71 -5.31 4.09 11.51
CA LYS A 71 -6.45 4.47 10.68
C LYS A 71 -6.04 5.61 9.76
N ILE A 72 -6.36 5.48 8.49
CA ILE A 72 -6.08 6.47 7.46
C ILE A 72 -7.38 6.86 6.77
N THR A 73 -7.67 8.15 6.73
CA THR A 73 -8.86 8.73 6.10
C THR A 73 -8.49 9.84 5.15
N ASN A 74 -9.33 10.06 4.14
CA ASN A 74 -9.17 11.12 3.17
C ASN A 74 -10.28 12.16 3.41
N ALA A 75 -9.91 13.42 3.67
CA ALA A 75 -10.86 14.48 4.00
C ALA A 75 -11.87 14.76 2.86
N ALA A 76 -11.52 14.42 1.62
CA ALA A 76 -12.38 14.54 0.46
C ALA A 76 -13.27 13.31 0.19
N ASP A 77 -13.10 12.21 0.93
CA ASP A 77 -13.76 10.92 0.67
C ASP A 77 -14.14 10.26 2.00
N GLU A 78 -15.38 10.50 2.42
CA GLU A 78 -15.95 9.95 3.66
C GLU A 78 -16.22 8.46 3.60
N ASN A 79 -16.27 7.87 2.40
CA ASN A 79 -16.63 6.46 2.21
C ASN A 79 -15.42 5.54 2.36
N SER A 80 -14.21 6.04 2.12
CA SER A 80 -13.00 5.23 2.13
C SER A 80 -12.21 5.36 3.42
N VAL A 81 -11.81 4.22 3.98
CA VAL A 81 -10.92 4.15 5.15
C VAL A 81 -9.89 3.06 4.90
N ILE A 82 -8.62 3.34 5.18
CA ILE A 82 -7.59 2.31 5.23
C ILE A 82 -7.30 2.01 6.70
N LYS A 83 -7.26 0.74 7.06
CA LYS A 83 -6.81 0.28 8.36
C LYS A 83 -5.56 -0.56 8.20
N ILE A 84 -4.60 -0.39 9.10
CA ILE A 84 -3.42 -1.24 9.23
C ILE A 84 -3.41 -1.79 10.66
N GLU A 85 -3.39 -3.11 10.77
CA GLU A 85 -3.40 -3.84 12.02
C GLU A 85 -2.34 -4.96 11.99
N LEU A 86 -2.13 -5.60 13.13
CA LEU A 86 -1.24 -6.75 13.25
C LEU A 86 -2.02 -7.98 13.66
N LYS A 87 -1.89 -9.05 12.87
CA LYS A 87 -2.45 -10.36 13.15
C LYS A 87 -1.31 -11.36 13.19
N ASN A 88 -1.10 -12.02 14.33
CA ASN A 88 0.04 -12.93 14.54
C ASN A 88 1.40 -12.29 14.16
N LYS A 89 1.61 -11.02 14.53
CA LYS A 89 2.78 -10.20 14.16
C LYS A 89 2.97 -9.94 12.66
N LYS A 90 1.98 -10.26 11.82
CA LYS A 90 1.97 -9.93 10.40
C LYS A 90 1.08 -8.73 10.14
N GLN A 91 1.52 -7.86 9.26
CA GLN A 91 0.76 -6.68 8.85
C GLN A 91 -0.48 -7.11 8.04
N VAL A 92 -1.63 -6.57 8.42
CA VAL A 92 -2.86 -6.67 7.65
C VAL A 92 -3.30 -5.26 7.32
N ARG A 93 -3.47 -4.98 6.04
CA ARG A 93 -3.94 -3.69 5.54
C ARG A 93 -5.26 -3.89 4.81
N THR A 94 -6.30 -3.22 5.28
CA THR A 94 -7.65 -3.35 4.74
C THR A 94 -8.13 -2.02 4.18
N PHE A 95 -8.57 -2.03 2.93
CA PHE A 95 -9.32 -0.95 2.30
C PHE A 95 -10.80 -1.16 2.56
N PHE A 96 -11.41 -0.29 3.35
CA PHE A 96 -12.84 -0.25 3.55
C PHE A 96 -13.47 0.78 2.63
N TYR A 97 -14.61 0.43 2.05
CA TYR A 97 -15.48 1.34 1.31
C TYR A 97 -16.91 1.20 1.82
N LYS A 98 -17.55 2.31 2.22
CA LYS A 98 -18.89 2.31 2.85
C LYS A 98 -18.99 1.29 3.99
N ASN A 99 -17.96 1.27 4.85
CA ASN A 99 -17.80 0.36 5.99
C ASN A 99 -17.72 -1.15 5.67
N LYS A 100 -17.53 -1.53 4.40
CA LYS A 100 -17.31 -2.92 3.99
C LYS A 100 -15.86 -3.12 3.52
N PRO A 101 -15.20 -4.23 3.86
CA PRO A 101 -13.85 -4.51 3.38
C PRO A 101 -13.90 -4.81 1.89
N ALA A 102 -13.31 -3.95 1.08
CA ALA A 102 -13.22 -4.15 -0.36
C ALA A 102 -11.90 -4.83 -0.76
N ILE A 103 -10.81 -4.57 -0.04
CA ILE A 103 -9.50 -5.17 -0.32
C ILE A 103 -8.79 -5.47 1.00
N VAL A 104 -8.30 -6.69 1.18
CA VAL A 104 -7.50 -7.10 2.33
C VAL A 104 -6.15 -7.59 1.82
N VAL A 105 -5.07 -6.97 2.29
CA VAL A 105 -3.69 -7.37 2.01
C VAL A 105 -3.07 -7.83 3.32
N GLU A 106 -2.75 -9.11 3.42
CA GLU A 106 -2.14 -9.72 4.62
C GLU A 106 -0.74 -10.21 4.27
N SER A 107 0.27 -9.78 5.02
CA SER A 107 1.62 -10.33 4.94
C SER A 107 1.62 -11.79 5.36
N ILE A 108 2.32 -12.63 4.59
CA ILE A 108 2.36 -14.08 4.83
C ILE A 108 3.79 -14.62 4.83
N ASP A 109 3.96 -15.77 5.46
CA ASP A 109 5.10 -16.63 5.19
C ASP A 109 4.80 -17.44 3.93
N PHE A 110 5.68 -17.34 2.93
CA PHE A 110 5.45 -18.00 1.65
C PHE A 110 5.98 -19.43 1.66
N ASP A 111 5.08 -20.39 1.58
CA ASP A 111 5.36 -21.79 1.28
C ASP A 111 4.45 -22.23 0.14
N ILE A 112 5.06 -22.61 -1.00
CA ILE A 112 4.35 -23.05 -2.20
C ILE A 112 3.45 -24.27 -1.93
N ASN A 113 3.76 -25.07 -0.89
CA ASN A 113 3.01 -26.27 -0.51
C ASN A 113 1.90 -25.97 0.51
N GLN A 114 1.88 -24.77 1.10
CA GLN A 114 0.93 -24.36 2.16
C GLN A 114 0.40 -22.95 1.91
N LEU A 115 -0.16 -22.72 0.72
CA LEU A 115 -0.68 -21.41 0.35
C LEU A 115 -2.06 -21.13 1.00
N PRO A 116 -2.35 -19.87 1.37
CA PRO A 116 -3.68 -19.48 1.79
C PRO A 116 -4.74 -19.77 0.71
N LYS A 117 -5.97 -20.04 1.15
CA LYS A 117 -7.10 -20.44 0.30
C LYS A 117 -7.84 -19.23 -0.29
N ASN A 118 -8.43 -19.40 -1.47
CA ASN A 118 -9.30 -18.42 -2.14
C ASN A 118 -8.71 -16.99 -2.14
N THR A 119 -7.46 -16.87 -2.58
CA THR A 119 -6.76 -15.58 -2.56
C THR A 119 -5.84 -15.44 -3.77
N THR A 120 -5.45 -14.21 -4.06
CA THR A 120 -4.25 -13.95 -4.84
C THR A 120 -3.06 -13.92 -3.89
N ILE A 121 -1.92 -14.46 -4.32
CA ILE A 121 -0.62 -14.38 -3.64
C ILE A 121 0.30 -13.58 -4.54
N THR A 122 0.94 -12.55 -3.99
CA THR A 122 1.97 -11.80 -4.70
C THR A 122 3.27 -11.82 -3.92
N ARG A 123 4.37 -11.91 -4.66
CA ARG A 123 5.72 -11.71 -4.12
C ARG A 123 6.40 -10.64 -4.93
N SER A 124 7.06 -9.72 -4.25
CA SER A 124 7.77 -8.63 -4.89
C SER A 124 9.06 -8.27 -4.16
N LEU A 125 10.06 -7.82 -4.91
CA LEU A 125 11.31 -7.30 -4.40
C LEU A 125 11.28 -5.76 -4.42
N SER A 126 11.47 -5.14 -3.26
CA SER A 126 11.64 -3.69 -3.11
C SER A 126 12.67 -3.42 -2.03
N ASN A 127 13.58 -2.47 -2.26
CA ASN A 127 14.65 -2.12 -1.32
C ASN A 127 15.42 -3.34 -0.78
N ASN A 128 15.76 -4.29 -1.66
CA ASN A 128 16.42 -5.57 -1.33
C ASN A 128 15.66 -6.48 -0.34
N MET A 129 14.37 -6.21 -0.11
CA MET A 129 13.49 -7.01 0.72
C MET A 129 12.41 -7.66 -0.13
N ILE A 130 12.14 -8.94 0.15
CA ILE A 130 11.04 -9.66 -0.45
C ILE A 130 9.82 -9.46 0.44
N GLN A 131 8.76 -8.92 -0.15
CA GLN A 131 7.44 -8.85 0.46
C GLN A 131 6.58 -9.98 -0.13
N ASN A 132 5.96 -10.76 0.73
CA ASN A 132 4.99 -11.78 0.36
C ASN A 132 3.64 -11.40 0.97
N VAL A 133 2.61 -11.26 0.14
CA VAL A 133 1.27 -10.93 0.62
C VAL A 133 0.22 -11.82 -0.01
N SER A 134 -0.84 -12.06 0.75
CA SER A 134 -2.11 -12.53 0.22
C SER A 134 -3.06 -11.35 0.04
N ILE A 135 -3.82 -11.38 -1.05
CA ILE A 135 -4.75 -10.32 -1.45
C ILE A 135 -6.12 -10.94 -1.69
N LYS A 136 -7.10 -10.51 -0.90
CA LYS A 136 -8.52 -10.79 -1.12
C LYS A 136 -9.21 -9.51 -1.53
N THR A 137 -10.07 -9.62 -2.54
CA THR A 137 -10.80 -8.48 -3.10
C THR A 137 -12.29 -8.78 -3.13
N ASN A 138 -13.08 -7.73 -2.93
CA ASN A 138 -14.52 -7.68 -3.10
C ASN A 138 -14.85 -6.37 -3.82
N TYR A 139 -14.57 -6.34 -5.13
CA TYR A 139 -14.74 -5.14 -5.93
C TYR A 139 -16.23 -4.74 -6.10
N GLU A 140 -17.17 -5.64 -5.84
CA GLU A 140 -18.62 -5.34 -5.88
C GLU A 140 -19.01 -4.25 -4.88
N VAL A 141 -18.24 -4.07 -3.81
CA VAL A 141 -18.47 -3.03 -2.80
C VAL A 141 -18.40 -1.62 -3.40
N PHE A 142 -17.62 -1.42 -4.47
CA PHE A 142 -17.48 -0.11 -5.11
C PHE A 142 -18.72 0.29 -5.92
N GLY A 143 -19.46 -0.67 -6.49
CA GLY A 143 -20.52 -0.38 -7.46
C GLY A 143 -19.97 0.43 -8.64
N ASP A 144 -20.60 1.56 -8.95
CA ASP A 144 -20.15 2.49 -10.01
C ASP A 144 -19.16 3.56 -9.51
N ASP A 145 -18.85 3.58 -8.21
CA ASP A 145 -17.97 4.58 -7.61
C ASP A 145 -16.48 4.26 -7.82
N ASN A 146 -15.64 5.29 -7.92
CA ASN A 146 -14.19 5.14 -8.03
C ASN A 146 -13.43 5.97 -6.98
N PRO A 147 -13.02 5.38 -5.85
CA PRO A 147 -12.22 6.06 -4.82
C PRO A 147 -10.73 6.17 -5.21
N ASP A 148 -10.43 6.69 -6.41
CA ASP A 148 -9.11 6.67 -7.06
C ASP A 148 -7.96 7.14 -6.16
N LYS A 149 -8.14 8.26 -5.43
CA LYS A 149 -7.08 8.79 -4.56
C LYS A 149 -6.79 7.87 -3.38
N THR A 150 -7.81 7.46 -2.64
CA THR A 150 -7.61 6.58 -1.48
C THR A 150 -7.11 5.20 -1.94
N PHE A 151 -7.56 4.74 -3.11
CA PHE A 151 -7.08 3.51 -3.75
C PHE A 151 -5.59 3.59 -4.13
N LYS A 152 -5.14 4.69 -4.76
CA LYS A 152 -3.73 4.95 -5.05
C LYS A 152 -2.87 4.99 -3.80
N LEU A 153 -3.35 5.64 -2.73
CA LEU A 153 -2.67 5.61 -1.43
C LEU A 153 -2.56 4.18 -0.89
N PHE A 154 -3.64 3.39 -0.97
CA PHE A 154 -3.65 2.01 -0.48
C PHE A 154 -2.61 1.13 -1.17
N TYR A 155 -2.47 1.21 -2.49
CA TYR A 155 -1.48 0.40 -3.21
C TYR A 155 -0.08 1.01 -3.20
N GLY A 156 0.03 2.32 -3.28
CA GLY A 156 1.30 3.04 -3.39
C GLY A 156 2.06 3.19 -2.07
N LEU A 157 1.36 3.17 -0.92
CA LEU A 157 2.02 3.29 0.39
C LEU A 157 2.82 2.01 0.66
N ASN A 158 4.13 2.07 0.43
CA ASN A 158 5.02 0.94 0.66
C ASN A 158 5.45 0.93 2.13
N ILE A 159 4.97 -0.05 2.89
CA ILE A 159 5.34 -0.25 4.29
C ILE A 159 6.30 -1.44 4.36
N ARG A 160 7.40 -1.25 5.08
CA ARG A 160 8.41 -2.28 5.28
C ARG A 160 7.78 -3.56 5.86
N PRO A 161 7.94 -4.73 5.22
CA PRO A 161 7.26 -5.95 5.63
C PRO A 161 7.83 -6.60 6.91
N ASP A 162 9.03 -6.19 7.34
CA ASP A 162 9.72 -6.71 8.52
C ASP A 162 9.30 -6.04 9.83
N LEU A 163 8.49 -4.99 9.80
CA LEU A 163 7.99 -4.31 10.99
C LEU A 163 6.85 -5.09 11.63
N ASP A 164 6.98 -5.38 12.93
CA ASP A 164 6.11 -6.28 13.69
C ASP A 164 5.33 -5.61 14.84
N ASN A 165 5.42 -4.28 14.95
CA ASN A 165 4.70 -3.47 15.93
C ASN A 165 4.18 -2.18 15.28
N LEU A 166 3.01 -1.72 15.76
CA LEU A 166 2.30 -0.59 15.14
C LEU A 166 3.04 0.74 15.29
N ASP A 167 3.81 0.92 16.36
CA ASP A 167 4.55 2.17 16.57
C ASP A 167 5.65 2.32 15.50
N SER A 168 6.43 1.27 15.26
CA SER A 168 7.44 1.26 14.18
C SER A 168 6.81 1.37 12.78
N ILE A 169 5.65 0.72 12.55
CA ILE A 169 4.92 0.88 11.29
C ILE A 169 4.50 2.34 11.10
N PHE A 170 3.98 2.98 12.15
CA PHE A 170 3.48 4.33 12.05
C PHE A 170 4.61 5.35 11.86
N GLU A 171 5.72 5.19 12.57
CA GLU A 171 6.94 5.98 12.31
C GLU A 171 7.44 5.80 10.88
N SER A 172 7.46 4.57 10.36
CA SER A 172 7.85 4.31 8.96
C SER A 172 6.93 5.01 7.94
N ILE A 173 5.62 5.12 8.22
CA ILE A 173 4.70 5.91 7.39
C ILE A 173 5.03 7.40 7.53
N GLY A 174 5.31 7.86 8.75
CA GLY A 174 5.79 9.21 9.00
C GLY A 174 7.02 9.54 8.16
N ASP A 175 8.04 8.69 8.20
CA ASP A 175 9.30 8.88 7.47
C ASP A 175 9.07 8.98 5.96
N PHE A 176 8.23 8.10 5.39
CA PHE A 176 7.82 8.19 3.99
C PHE A 176 7.25 9.57 3.64
N PHE A 177 6.38 10.14 4.48
CA PHE A 177 5.80 11.47 4.26
C PHE A 177 6.70 12.64 4.69
N SER A 178 7.94 12.36 5.12
CA SER A 178 8.99 13.39 5.26
C SER A 178 9.85 13.53 4.01
N GLU A 179 9.70 12.64 3.03
CA GLU A 179 10.42 12.73 1.75
C GLU A 179 9.76 13.80 0.85
N GLU A 180 10.59 14.62 0.20
CA GLU A 180 10.12 15.74 -0.64
C GLU A 180 9.14 15.28 -1.73
N ASP A 181 9.37 14.12 -2.33
CA ASP A 181 8.61 13.58 -3.46
C ASP A 181 7.49 12.60 -3.05
N ALA A 182 7.18 12.46 -1.75
CA ALA A 182 6.26 11.43 -1.23
C ALA A 182 4.90 11.39 -1.96
N LEU A 183 4.31 12.56 -2.26
CA LEU A 183 3.03 12.64 -2.97
C LEU A 183 3.16 12.24 -4.45
N LEU A 184 4.30 12.49 -5.09
CA LEU A 184 4.55 12.06 -6.47
C LEU A 184 4.64 10.54 -6.54
N LYS A 185 5.31 9.92 -5.56
CA LYS A 185 5.43 8.45 -5.43
C LYS A 185 4.08 7.74 -5.39
N LEU A 186 3.05 8.39 -4.86
CA LEU A 186 1.71 7.83 -4.73
C LEU A 186 0.78 8.20 -5.89
N PHE A 187 0.78 9.47 -6.31
CA PHE A 187 -0.30 10.02 -7.14
C PHE A 187 0.12 10.34 -8.58
N TYR A 188 1.41 10.35 -8.90
CA TYR A 188 1.89 10.62 -10.25
C TYR A 188 2.38 9.33 -10.91
N ALA A 189 1.57 8.77 -11.83
CA ALA A 189 1.76 7.43 -12.38
C ALA A 189 3.17 7.18 -12.94
N SER A 190 3.69 8.09 -13.76
CA SER A 190 5.03 7.95 -14.36
C SER A 190 6.18 8.04 -13.35
N TYR A 191 5.93 8.57 -12.15
CA TYR A 191 6.88 8.53 -11.03
C TYR A 191 6.74 7.22 -10.24
N ALA A 192 5.51 6.85 -9.91
CA ALA A 192 5.20 5.61 -9.20
C ALA A 192 5.72 4.36 -9.93
N GLU A 193 5.59 4.31 -11.25
CA GLU A 193 6.09 3.19 -12.08
C GLU A 193 7.60 2.97 -11.98
N LYS A 194 8.39 4.05 -11.86
CA LYS A 194 9.85 3.96 -11.72
C LYS A 194 10.27 3.34 -10.40
N LEU A 195 9.41 3.44 -9.39
CA LEU A 195 9.63 2.98 -8.02
C LEU A 195 8.86 1.70 -7.71
N ALA A 196 8.11 1.17 -8.69
CA ALA A 196 7.31 -0.03 -8.51
C ALA A 196 8.20 -1.23 -8.13
N PRO A 197 7.80 -2.01 -7.11
CA PRO A 197 8.48 -3.25 -6.76
C PRO A 197 8.64 -4.19 -7.96
N LYS A 198 9.74 -4.93 -8.03
CA LYS A 198 9.92 -5.96 -9.05
C LYS A 198 9.07 -7.18 -8.70
N ALA A 199 8.23 -7.62 -9.63
CA ALA A 199 7.38 -8.77 -9.42
C ALA A 199 8.22 -10.06 -9.43
N LEU A 200 7.94 -10.94 -8.48
CA LEU A 200 8.53 -12.28 -8.40
C LEU A 200 7.46 -13.36 -8.57
N THR A 201 6.24 -13.11 -8.09
CA THR A 201 5.18 -14.11 -8.09
C THR A 201 3.81 -13.47 -8.19
N TYR A 202 2.93 -14.10 -8.97
CA TYR A 202 1.48 -13.91 -8.94
C TYR A 202 0.83 -15.29 -9.00
N LEU A 203 0.10 -15.69 -7.97
CA LEU A 203 -0.65 -16.95 -7.93
C LEU A 203 -2.10 -16.67 -7.51
N LYS A 204 -3.05 -17.38 -8.10
CA LYS A 204 -4.41 -17.54 -7.59
C LYS A 204 -4.54 -18.91 -6.97
N THR A 205 -5.20 -19.00 -5.82
CA THR A 205 -5.47 -20.28 -5.15
C THR A 205 -6.96 -20.57 -5.06
N ASN A 206 -7.32 -21.85 -5.13
CA ASN A 206 -8.68 -22.31 -4.91
C ASN A 206 -8.98 -22.54 -3.42
N GLU A 207 -10.14 -23.13 -3.13
CA GLU A 207 -10.63 -23.40 -1.76
C GLU A 207 -9.77 -24.41 -0.98
N SER A 208 -8.95 -25.20 -1.69
CA SER A 208 -8.00 -26.14 -1.12
C SER A 208 -6.59 -25.55 -0.95
N GLY A 209 -6.37 -24.30 -1.39
CA GLY A 209 -5.04 -23.67 -1.39
C GLY A 209 -4.17 -24.12 -2.56
N ILE A 210 -4.72 -24.84 -3.54
CA ILE A 210 -4.02 -25.29 -4.73
C ILE A 210 -3.98 -24.13 -5.74
N ILE A 211 -2.83 -23.95 -6.39
CA ILE A 211 -2.62 -22.93 -7.42
C ILE A 211 -3.57 -23.20 -8.59
N SER A 212 -4.57 -22.34 -8.80
CA SER A 212 -5.46 -22.41 -9.97
C SER A 212 -4.76 -21.85 -11.21
N ASP A 213 -4.07 -20.73 -11.07
CA ASP A 213 -3.32 -20.06 -12.12
C ASP A 213 -2.17 -19.28 -11.49
N GLY A 214 -1.06 -19.14 -12.18
CA GLY A 214 -0.05 -18.18 -11.76
C GLY A 214 1.29 -18.31 -12.45
N ILE A 215 2.19 -17.41 -12.10
CA ILE A 215 3.59 -17.41 -12.50
C ILE A 215 4.46 -17.12 -11.27
N THR A 216 5.58 -17.82 -11.16
CA THR A 216 6.57 -17.56 -10.10
C THR A 216 7.98 -17.65 -10.64
N LEU A 217 8.83 -16.73 -10.22
CA LEU A 217 10.29 -16.82 -10.28
C LEU A 217 10.77 -17.41 -8.96
N ASP A 218 11.59 -18.44 -9.04
CA ASP A 218 12.28 -19.02 -7.89
C ASP A 218 13.52 -18.18 -7.56
N TYR A 219 13.26 -16.95 -7.11
CA TYR A 219 14.31 -15.97 -6.81
C TYR A 219 14.96 -16.31 -5.46
N GLN A 220 16.00 -17.14 -5.50
CA GLN A 220 16.78 -17.55 -4.33
C GLN A 220 18.00 -16.64 -4.11
N ASN A 221 18.48 -15.97 -5.16
CA ASN A 221 19.74 -15.25 -5.15
C ASN A 221 19.52 -13.74 -5.05
N LYS A 222 20.29 -13.05 -4.19
CA LYS A 222 20.20 -11.58 -4.04
C LYS A 222 20.81 -10.80 -5.22
N ASN A 223 21.35 -11.50 -6.22
CA ASN A 223 21.96 -10.91 -7.41
C ASN A 223 20.96 -10.88 -8.59
N ALA A 224 20.59 -9.68 -9.03
CA ALA A 224 19.60 -9.48 -10.09
C ALA A 224 20.02 -10.01 -11.47
N GLN A 225 21.33 -10.21 -11.71
CA GLN A 225 21.87 -10.72 -12.97
C GLN A 225 21.86 -12.24 -13.07
N GLU A 226 21.60 -12.94 -11.96
CA GLU A 226 21.61 -14.39 -11.96
C GLU A 226 20.34 -14.97 -12.58
N ILE A 227 20.55 -16.08 -13.27
CA ILE A 227 19.50 -16.80 -13.98
C ILE A 227 18.79 -17.70 -12.98
N ASN A 228 17.50 -17.45 -12.76
CA ASN A 228 16.64 -18.20 -11.85
C ASN A 228 15.58 -18.98 -12.66
N SER A 229 15.12 -20.09 -12.12
CA SER A 229 14.03 -20.86 -12.73
C SER A 229 12.70 -20.14 -12.53
N TYR A 230 11.81 -20.19 -13.51
CA TYR A 230 10.43 -19.76 -13.36
C TYR A 230 9.46 -20.84 -13.83
N ASN A 231 8.26 -20.85 -13.24
CA ASN A 231 7.18 -21.76 -13.57
C ASN A 231 5.87 -21.00 -13.78
N ILE A 232 5.09 -21.42 -14.77
CA ILE A 232 3.71 -21.00 -15.01
C ILE A 232 2.80 -22.18 -14.69
N TYR A 233 1.78 -21.91 -13.89
CA TYR A 233 0.83 -22.87 -13.37
C TYR A 233 -0.55 -22.69 -13.98
N LYS A 234 -1.25 -23.82 -14.15
CA LYS A 234 -2.68 -23.88 -14.43
C LYS A 234 -3.26 -25.16 -13.81
N ASN A 235 -4.36 -25.04 -13.08
CA ASN A 235 -5.07 -26.12 -12.41
C ASN A 235 -4.14 -27.07 -11.61
N GLY A 236 -3.26 -26.49 -10.79
CA GLY A 236 -2.32 -27.20 -9.93
C GLY A 236 -1.12 -27.81 -10.65
N LYS A 237 -0.99 -27.63 -11.97
CA LYS A 237 0.09 -28.20 -12.78
C LYS A 237 0.99 -27.12 -13.37
N ILE A 238 2.27 -27.41 -13.48
CA ILE A 238 3.20 -26.59 -14.24
C ILE A 238 2.94 -26.85 -15.74
N ILE A 239 2.53 -25.80 -16.46
CA ILE A 239 2.28 -25.87 -17.91
C ILE A 239 3.45 -25.34 -18.74
N LYS A 240 4.33 -24.54 -18.12
CA LYS A 240 5.55 -24.03 -18.74
C LYS A 240 6.59 -23.74 -17.67
N SER A 241 7.83 -24.06 -17.98
CA SER A 241 8.99 -23.71 -17.18
C SER A 241 10.04 -23.04 -18.05
N GLY A 242 10.90 -22.25 -17.43
CA GLY A 242 12.04 -21.66 -18.11
C GLY A 242 13.04 -21.10 -17.11
N LYS A 243 13.99 -20.35 -17.64
CA LYS A 243 15.03 -19.67 -16.88
C LYS A 243 15.10 -18.22 -17.33
N ALA A 244 15.26 -17.29 -16.40
CA ALA A 244 15.34 -15.87 -16.70
C ALA A 244 16.15 -15.12 -15.62
N THR A 245 16.79 -14.02 -16.00
CA THR A 245 17.25 -13.02 -15.02
C THR A 245 16.05 -12.31 -14.40
N LEU A 246 16.23 -11.57 -13.30
CA LEU A 246 15.14 -10.80 -12.71
C LEU A 246 14.56 -9.79 -13.71
N ALA A 247 15.43 -9.15 -14.51
CA ALA A 247 15.05 -8.15 -15.51
C ALA A 247 14.23 -8.77 -16.65
N ASP A 248 14.66 -9.92 -17.17
CA ASP A 248 13.92 -10.63 -18.23
C ASP A 248 12.59 -11.16 -17.71
N PHE A 249 12.56 -11.64 -16.46
CA PHE A 249 11.34 -12.10 -15.82
C PHE A 249 10.28 -11.00 -15.71
N GLN A 250 10.66 -9.72 -15.54
CA GLN A 250 9.66 -8.63 -15.50
C GLN A 250 8.84 -8.56 -16.79
N LYS A 251 9.46 -8.80 -17.95
CA LYS A 251 8.77 -8.82 -19.24
C LYS A 251 7.86 -10.05 -19.35
N ILE A 252 8.38 -11.22 -18.98
CA ILE A 252 7.60 -12.48 -18.96
C ILE A 252 6.37 -12.34 -18.05
N TYR A 253 6.55 -11.72 -16.90
CA TYR A 253 5.48 -11.44 -15.94
C TYR A 253 4.43 -10.49 -16.53
N GLN A 254 4.85 -9.38 -17.15
CA GLN A 254 3.93 -8.44 -17.79
C GLN A 254 3.12 -9.09 -18.90
N ASP A 255 3.76 -9.85 -19.80
CA ASP A 255 3.10 -10.59 -20.87
C ASP A 255 2.06 -11.59 -20.30
N TYR A 256 2.42 -12.25 -19.19
CA TYR A 256 1.52 -13.17 -18.52
C TYR A 256 0.28 -12.46 -17.94
N ILE A 257 0.45 -11.31 -17.29
CA ILE A 257 -0.66 -10.53 -16.72
C ILE A 257 -1.58 -9.98 -17.80
N ILE A 258 -1.04 -9.49 -18.93
CA ILE A 258 -1.85 -8.99 -20.05
C ILE A 258 -2.76 -10.10 -20.59
N ARG A 259 -2.21 -11.30 -20.83
CA ARG A 259 -2.97 -12.45 -21.33
C ARG A 259 -4.02 -12.98 -20.35
N LEU A 260 -3.92 -12.67 -19.07
CA LEU A 260 -4.95 -13.02 -18.09
C LEU A 260 -6.18 -12.10 -18.15
N GLN A 261 -6.06 -10.94 -18.80
CA GLN A 261 -7.11 -9.94 -18.94
C GLN A 261 -7.85 -10.04 -20.30
N GLU A 262 -7.30 -10.82 -21.22
CA GLU A 262 -7.89 -11.19 -22.52
C GLU A 262 -8.82 -12.40 -22.39
#